data_AF-A0A3D4IDR2-F1
#
_entry.id   AF-A0A3D4IDR2-F1
#
_cell.length_a   1.000
_cell.length_b   1.000
_cell.length_c   1.000
_cell.angle_alpha   90.00
_cell.angle_beta   90.00
_cell.angle_gamma   90.00
#
_symmetry.space_group_name_H-M   'P 1'
#
loop_
_entity.id
_entity.type
_entity.pdbx_description
1 polymer ?
#
loop_
_entity_poly.entity_id
_entity_poly.type
_entity_poly.pdbx_seq_one_letter_code
_entity_poly.pdbx_strand_id
1 'polypeptide(L)'
;YPSTNVRGGFLDFKNGKPVIIPAQVDQYGQSFIHVEYHDADRVIGGRGRWRQHNVWVKPTPIDPSNRGKRDDKTLILNLAITNQIKTRPDTQVQPTGLVAAVLIESGDMKGGEHPKHWHCAIYEKDNTKEPIEISEDMWEIYKADRDMTRGIKTRKLGLDGQTALFYLLNDRGELVYFGSTKMFRLPYKKKISDCIPKFNPVDVDFADALFGFVRANETFRGKTLPQQGNPERAYASRIAITDAVLEPDQRNVLHPVITPHILASPKPTSFQLYLNQPNPDDKSKLCHYDSDEATIRGFKMYWHQGNPPLQSLKGAPKPNDHKKTQYTQMRPVKSGVKFRFKVHFTQLTPIELGALAWALQPKTPDDQNMYCHKIGMGKPLGMGSVYLQPELYIQDQKKRYTTLFNNMDWSIGLEKGNVNTYIQAFEEEMLFQLYSENEVSHLYEIRRVAQLLAMMNFTDHPRKNDIETQTLDVFRQRRVLPDQGKLAKLSGEHIPEIEPE
;
A
#
# COMPACT_ATOMS: atom_id res chain seq x y z
N TYR A 1 -8.73 10.80 28.73
CA TYR A 1 -9.44 10.36 27.51
C TYR A 1 -10.91 10.74 27.64
N PRO A 2 -11.52 11.38 26.63
CA PRO A 2 -10.94 11.86 25.37
C PRO A 2 -9.89 12.98 25.58
N SER A 3 -9.23 13.43 24.51
CA SER A 3 -8.40 14.64 24.54
C SER A 3 -9.29 15.87 24.75
N THR A 4 -8.83 16.80 25.58
CA THR A 4 -9.47 18.10 25.85
C THR A 4 -9.40 19.06 24.66
N ASN A 5 -8.53 18.76 23.69
CA ASN A 5 -8.31 19.60 22.52
C ASN A 5 -9.23 19.24 21.33
N VAL A 6 -10.06 18.21 21.47
CA VAL A 6 -11.12 17.92 20.49
C VAL A 6 -12.25 18.92 20.68
N ARG A 7 -12.70 19.53 19.59
CA ARG A 7 -13.77 20.53 19.55
C ARG A 7 -14.82 20.16 18.50
N GLY A 8 -16.00 20.73 18.67
CA GLY A 8 -17.08 20.66 17.69
C GLY A 8 -17.17 21.94 16.86
N GLY A 9 -17.57 21.81 15.59
CA GLY A 9 -17.76 22.94 14.69
C GLY A 9 -18.56 22.52 13.45
N PHE A 10 -18.54 23.35 12.42
CA PHE A 10 -19.32 23.16 11.20
C PHE A 10 -18.46 23.39 9.97
N LEU A 11 -18.58 22.52 8.97
CA LEU A 11 -17.97 22.73 7.67
C LEU A 11 -18.66 23.87 6.95
N ASP A 12 -17.90 24.77 6.37
CA ASP A 12 -18.36 25.83 5.48
C ASP A 12 -17.35 26.06 4.35
N PHE A 13 -17.69 26.93 3.40
CA PHE A 13 -16.82 27.28 2.27
C PHE A 13 -16.70 28.79 2.14
N LYS A 14 -15.47 29.31 2.25
CA LYS A 14 -15.16 30.72 1.98
C LYS A 14 -14.29 30.81 0.74
N ASN A 15 -14.73 31.55 -0.28
CA ASN A 15 -14.03 31.70 -1.57
C ASN A 15 -13.64 30.35 -2.21
N GLY A 16 -14.53 29.34 -2.12
CA GLY A 16 -14.30 28.00 -2.66
C GLY A 16 -13.37 27.11 -1.81
N LYS A 17 -12.80 27.62 -0.71
CA LYS A 17 -11.96 26.84 0.20
C LYS A 17 -12.74 26.31 1.40
N PRO A 18 -12.52 25.05 1.82
CA PRO A 18 -13.17 24.49 3.00
C PRO A 18 -12.64 25.16 4.28
N VAL A 19 -13.54 25.55 5.17
CA VAL A 19 -13.22 26.13 6.48
C VAL A 19 -14.08 25.50 7.57
N ILE A 20 -13.62 25.58 8.82
CA ILE A 20 -14.39 25.20 10.00
C ILE A 20 -14.89 26.46 10.68
N ILE A 21 -16.20 26.57 10.88
CA ILE A 21 -16.81 27.54 11.78
C ILE A 21 -16.86 26.91 13.17
N PRO A 22 -16.13 27.45 14.17
CA PRO A 22 -16.17 26.93 15.54
C PRO A 22 -17.59 26.92 16.10
N ALA A 23 -17.92 25.93 16.93
CA ALA A 23 -19.15 26.00 17.72
C ALA A 23 -18.96 26.91 18.94
N GLN A 24 -20.07 27.44 19.45
CA GLN A 24 -20.13 28.14 20.72
C GLN A 24 -19.62 27.25 21.85
N VAL A 25 -19.03 27.87 22.86
CA VAL A 25 -18.61 27.18 24.07
C VAL A 25 -19.61 27.43 25.19
N ASP A 26 -19.95 26.39 25.93
CA ASP A 26 -20.75 26.54 27.14
C ASP A 26 -19.94 27.16 28.29
N GLN A 27 -20.62 27.40 29.40
CA GLN A 27 -20.02 27.90 30.65
C GLN A 27 -18.92 27.00 31.25
N TYR A 28 -18.76 25.77 30.75
CA TYR A 28 -17.71 24.82 31.14
C TYR A 28 -16.60 24.70 30.08
N GLY A 29 -16.61 25.57 29.07
CA GLY A 29 -15.61 25.61 28.01
C GLY A 29 -15.70 24.46 27.00
N GLN A 30 -16.85 23.79 26.89
CA GLN A 30 -17.09 22.71 25.94
C GLN A 30 -17.79 23.22 24.68
N SER A 31 -17.38 22.74 23.50
CA SER A 31 -18.04 23.03 22.22
C SER A 31 -19.06 21.96 21.80
N PHE A 32 -19.14 20.88 22.57
CA PHE A 32 -20.09 19.79 22.36
C PHE A 32 -20.31 19.03 23.67
N ILE A 33 -21.38 18.26 23.71
CA ILE A 33 -21.78 17.45 24.87
C ILE A 33 -22.15 16.03 24.44
N HIS A 34 -22.02 15.06 25.35
CA HIS A 34 -22.46 13.68 25.13
C HIS A 34 -23.91 13.53 25.55
N VAL A 35 -24.67 12.80 24.75
CA VAL A 35 -26.07 12.47 25.05
C VAL A 35 -26.14 10.96 25.19
N GLU A 36 -26.58 10.49 26.36
CA GLU A 36 -26.77 9.06 26.60
C GLU A 36 -27.67 8.47 25.51
N TYR A 37 -27.35 7.26 25.08
CA TYR A 37 -27.96 6.70 23.87
C TYR A 37 -29.48 6.55 24.00
N HIS A 38 -29.97 6.16 25.19
CA HIS A 38 -31.41 6.04 25.46
C HIS A 38 -32.17 7.38 25.41
N ASP A 39 -31.51 8.49 25.74
CA ASP A 39 -32.09 9.83 25.64
C ASP A 39 -32.04 10.34 24.19
N ALA A 40 -30.93 10.07 23.48
CA ALA A 40 -30.80 10.39 22.05
C ALA A 40 -31.84 9.63 21.21
N ASP A 41 -32.14 8.38 21.55
CA ASP A 41 -33.14 7.52 20.89
C ASP A 41 -34.53 8.19 20.81
N ARG A 42 -34.91 8.99 21.82
CA ARG A 42 -36.17 9.73 21.86
C ARG A 42 -36.27 10.81 20.79
N VAL A 43 -35.13 11.32 20.31
CA VAL A 43 -35.06 12.33 19.24
C VAL A 43 -34.90 11.67 17.88
N ILE A 44 -34.00 10.69 17.77
CA ILE A 44 -33.64 10.13 16.45
C ILE A 44 -34.73 9.20 15.90
N GLY A 45 -35.51 8.52 16.74
CA GLY A 45 -36.62 7.66 16.29
C GLY A 45 -36.19 6.45 15.45
N GLY A 46 -34.96 5.97 15.61
CA GLY A 46 -34.40 4.82 14.88
C GLY A 46 -32.87 4.82 14.88
N ARG A 47 -32.24 3.68 14.57
CA ARG A 47 -30.79 3.47 14.69
C ARG A 47 -30.13 3.18 13.34
N GLY A 48 -28.79 3.18 13.31
CA GLY A 48 -28.01 2.75 12.16
C GLY A 48 -27.93 3.74 10.99
N ARG A 49 -28.35 5.00 11.18
CA ARG A 49 -28.30 6.04 10.14
C ARG A 49 -27.19 7.05 10.43
N TRP A 50 -26.94 7.93 9.45
CA TRP A 50 -25.98 9.02 9.55
C TRP A 50 -26.72 10.34 9.28
N ARG A 51 -27.31 10.91 10.33
CA ARG A 51 -28.15 12.12 10.26
C ARG A 51 -27.72 13.14 11.31
N GLN A 52 -28.28 14.34 11.18
CA GLN A 52 -28.11 15.44 12.13
C GLN A 52 -29.49 15.88 12.57
N HIS A 53 -29.66 16.18 13.86
CA HIS A 53 -30.94 16.58 14.42
C HIS A 53 -30.76 17.87 15.22
N ASN A 54 -31.55 18.89 14.92
CA ASN A 54 -31.58 20.12 15.70
C ASN A 54 -32.23 19.82 17.06
N VAL A 55 -31.52 20.15 18.14
CA VAL A 55 -31.93 19.81 19.50
C VAL A 55 -31.66 20.95 20.48
N TRP A 56 -32.40 20.92 21.59
CA TRP A 56 -32.09 21.64 22.80
C TRP A 56 -31.42 20.68 23.79
N VAL A 57 -30.30 21.06 24.38
CA VAL A 57 -29.55 20.24 25.35
C VAL A 57 -29.18 21.05 26.59
N LYS A 58 -29.10 20.41 27.77
CA LYS A 58 -28.62 21.08 28.99
C LYS A 58 -27.09 20.98 29.09
N PRO A 59 -26.35 22.10 29.08
CA PRO A 59 -24.92 22.08 29.39
C PRO A 59 -24.63 21.46 30.75
N THR A 60 -23.61 20.62 30.83
CA THR A 60 -23.25 19.87 32.03
C THR A 60 -21.73 19.85 32.15
N PRO A 61 -21.14 19.97 33.36
CA PRO A 61 -19.69 19.89 33.53
C PRO A 61 -19.14 18.52 33.10
N ILE A 62 -17.83 18.46 32.87
CA ILE A 62 -17.13 17.19 32.68
C ILE A 62 -17.03 16.49 34.03
N ASP A 63 -17.56 15.26 34.09
CA ASP A 63 -17.43 14.39 35.26
C ASP A 63 -16.77 13.04 34.88
N PRO A 64 -16.02 12.42 35.81
CA PRO A 64 -15.54 11.05 35.64
C PRO A 64 -16.71 10.06 35.55
N SER A 65 -16.79 9.33 34.44
CA SER A 65 -17.83 8.33 34.18
C SER A 65 -17.20 6.94 34.09
N ASN A 66 -17.60 6.04 34.98
CA ASN A 66 -17.21 4.63 34.93
C ASN A 66 -17.96 3.91 33.81
N ARG A 67 -17.23 3.35 32.85
CA ARG A 67 -17.77 2.67 31.66
C ARG A 67 -17.50 1.16 31.67
N GLY A 68 -17.30 0.58 32.85
CA GLY A 68 -17.10 -0.85 33.05
C GLY A 68 -15.62 -1.26 33.03
N LYS A 69 -15.36 -2.56 32.83
CA LYS A 69 -14.00 -3.11 32.75
C LYS A 69 -13.51 -3.18 31.32
N ARG A 70 -12.23 -2.84 31.13
CA ARG A 70 -11.48 -3.12 29.90
C ARG A 70 -10.20 -3.84 30.32
N ASP A 71 -10.13 -5.12 29.98
CA ASP A 71 -9.12 -6.05 30.48
C ASP A 71 -9.16 -6.12 32.02
N ASP A 72 -8.02 -5.93 32.69
CA ASP A 72 -7.87 -5.93 34.14
C ASP A 72 -8.19 -4.56 34.80
N LYS A 73 -8.48 -3.52 34.01
CA LYS A 73 -8.63 -2.13 34.47
C LYS A 73 -10.05 -1.60 34.35
N THR A 74 -10.43 -0.70 35.26
CA THR A 74 -11.68 0.07 35.16
C THR A 74 -11.53 1.18 34.12
N LEU A 75 -12.46 1.27 33.17
CA LEU A 75 -12.48 2.32 32.16
C LEU A 75 -13.20 3.55 32.71
N ILE A 76 -12.44 4.58 33.08
CA ILE A 76 -12.98 5.89 33.50
C ILE A 76 -12.81 6.89 32.36
N LEU A 77 -13.91 7.52 31.95
CA LEU A 77 -13.91 8.55 30.91
C LEU A 77 -14.38 9.88 31.50
N ASN A 78 -13.62 10.94 31.28
CA ASN A 78 -14.00 12.29 31.68
C ASN A 78 -14.86 12.91 30.57
N LEU A 79 -16.18 12.97 30.79
CA LEU A 79 -17.14 13.35 29.76
C LEU A 79 -18.17 14.32 30.34
N ALA A 80 -18.52 15.36 29.58
CA ALA A 80 -19.75 16.11 29.80
C ALA A 80 -20.92 15.29 29.23
N ILE A 81 -21.79 14.75 30.08
CA ILE A 81 -22.91 13.89 29.69
C ILE A 81 -24.20 14.53 30.16
N THR A 82 -25.15 14.73 29.24
CA THR A 82 -26.49 15.21 29.55
C THR A 82 -27.53 14.13 29.28
N ASN A 83 -28.53 14.05 30.14
CA ASN A 83 -29.76 13.28 29.94
C ASN A 83 -30.95 14.20 29.55
N GLN A 84 -30.71 15.51 29.44
CA GLN A 84 -31.74 16.49 29.11
C GLN A 84 -31.57 16.94 27.66
N ILE A 85 -32.36 16.32 26.79
CA ILE A 85 -32.42 16.61 25.36
C ILE A 85 -33.88 16.72 24.90
N LYS A 86 -34.15 17.68 24.01
CA LYS A 86 -35.44 17.83 23.33
C LYS A 86 -35.20 18.12 21.85
N THR A 87 -36.09 17.66 20.98
CA THR A 87 -36.11 18.10 19.59
C THR A 87 -36.32 19.61 19.54
N ARG A 88 -35.64 20.29 18.61
CA ARG A 88 -35.82 21.71 18.34
C ARG A 88 -36.52 21.91 17.00
N PRO A 89 -37.84 22.19 17.00
CA PRO A 89 -38.54 22.69 15.81
C PRO A 89 -38.12 24.15 15.55
N ASP A 90 -38.16 24.57 14.28
CA ASP A 90 -37.72 25.92 13.86
C ASP A 90 -38.52 27.07 14.50
N THR A 91 -39.70 26.79 15.07
CA THR A 91 -40.66 27.79 15.55
C THR A 91 -40.76 27.91 17.09
N GLN A 92 -39.89 27.25 17.85
CA GLN A 92 -40.03 27.17 19.31
C GLN A 92 -39.06 28.10 20.07
N VAL A 93 -39.59 28.82 21.06
CA VAL A 93 -38.78 29.63 22.00
C VAL A 93 -37.86 28.71 22.82
N GLN A 94 -36.61 29.12 23.00
CA GLN A 94 -35.60 28.38 23.76
C GLN A 94 -36.09 28.02 25.17
N PRO A 95 -36.15 26.73 25.53
CA PRO A 95 -36.52 26.33 26.88
C PRO A 95 -35.50 26.79 27.92
N THR A 96 -35.97 27.18 29.10
CA THR A 96 -35.12 27.64 30.21
C THR A 96 -34.05 26.60 30.56
N GLY A 97 -32.77 27.02 30.57
CA GLY A 97 -31.64 26.19 30.93
C GLY A 97 -31.17 25.19 29.86
N LEU A 98 -31.80 25.16 28.69
CA LEU A 98 -31.31 24.41 27.53
C LEU A 98 -30.68 25.36 26.51
N VAL A 99 -29.69 24.87 25.77
CA VAL A 99 -29.03 25.60 24.68
C VAL A 99 -29.16 24.84 23.37
N ALA A 100 -29.04 25.57 22.27
CA ALA A 100 -29.15 25.04 20.93
C ALA A 100 -27.94 24.15 20.57
N ALA A 101 -28.20 23.01 19.95
CA ALA A 101 -27.16 22.11 19.45
C ALA A 101 -27.64 21.25 18.26
N VAL A 102 -26.69 20.61 17.60
CA VAL A 102 -26.90 19.63 16.53
C VAL A 102 -26.42 18.27 17.01
N LEU A 103 -27.38 17.35 17.24
CA LEU A 103 -27.12 15.96 17.60
C LEU A 103 -26.64 15.18 16.38
N ILE A 104 -25.47 14.54 16.49
CA ILE A 104 -24.87 13.75 15.41
C ILE A 104 -25.23 12.26 15.60
N GLU A 105 -26.16 11.78 14.77
CA GLU A 105 -26.48 10.35 14.65
C GLU A 105 -25.37 9.67 13.83
N SER A 106 -24.73 8.67 14.43
CA SER A 106 -23.76 7.80 13.75
C SER A 106 -24.15 6.36 13.98
N GLY A 107 -23.93 5.49 12.98
CA GLY A 107 -24.25 4.08 13.06
C GLY A 107 -23.50 3.29 14.15
N ASP A 108 -23.98 2.08 14.39
CA ASP A 108 -23.45 1.16 15.40
C ASP A 108 -22.21 0.41 14.90
N MET A 109 -21.35 0.02 15.84
CA MET A 109 -20.20 -0.85 15.56
C MET A 109 -20.64 -2.31 15.51
N LYS A 110 -19.98 -3.13 14.67
CA LYS A 110 -20.26 -4.58 14.50
C LYS A 110 -21.74 -4.92 14.22
N GLY A 111 -22.45 -4.12 13.43
CA GLY A 111 -23.84 -4.45 13.06
C GLY A 111 -24.84 -4.45 14.23
N GLY A 112 -24.53 -3.78 15.34
CA GLY A 112 -25.43 -3.64 16.48
C GLY A 112 -25.16 -4.59 17.66
N GLU A 113 -24.19 -5.52 17.54
CA GLU A 113 -23.81 -6.45 18.63
C GLU A 113 -23.27 -5.74 19.87
N HIS A 114 -22.73 -4.53 19.71
CA HIS A 114 -22.33 -3.66 20.80
C HIS A 114 -23.15 -2.37 20.72
N PRO A 115 -24.18 -2.20 21.57
CA PRO A 115 -24.96 -0.99 21.58
C PRO A 115 -24.05 0.19 21.88
N LYS A 116 -24.21 1.26 21.12
CA LYS A 116 -23.45 2.48 21.33
C LYS A 116 -23.91 3.12 22.65
N HIS A 117 -22.97 3.70 23.39
CA HIS A 117 -23.29 4.24 24.72
C HIS A 117 -23.79 5.70 24.65
N TRP A 118 -23.36 6.48 23.65
CA TRP A 118 -23.77 7.89 23.52
C TRP A 118 -23.68 8.42 22.09
N HIS A 119 -24.43 9.48 21.82
CA HIS A 119 -24.19 10.40 20.71
C HIS A 119 -23.51 11.68 21.21
N CYS A 120 -23.14 12.56 20.29
CA CYS A 120 -22.59 13.86 20.62
C CYS A 120 -23.47 14.94 19.99
N ALA A 121 -23.77 15.98 20.75
CA ALA A 121 -24.44 17.17 20.26
C ALA A 121 -23.44 18.34 20.26
N ILE A 122 -23.23 18.96 19.11
CA ILE A 122 -22.34 20.11 18.93
C ILE A 122 -23.18 21.38 19.09
N TYR A 123 -22.73 22.33 19.92
CA TYR A 123 -23.46 23.59 20.09
C TYR A 123 -23.53 24.39 18.78
N GLU A 124 -24.36 25.42 18.71
CA GLU A 124 -24.49 26.22 17.49
C GLU A 124 -23.20 26.89 17.04
N LYS A 125 -23.15 27.27 15.76
CA LYS A 125 -22.04 28.04 15.19
C LYS A 125 -21.78 29.30 16.02
N ASP A 126 -20.52 29.53 16.33
CA ASP A 126 -20.06 30.81 16.83
C ASP A 126 -19.61 31.67 15.64
N ASN A 127 -20.55 32.42 15.07
CA ASN A 127 -20.28 33.31 13.94
C ASN A 127 -19.40 34.51 14.31
N THR A 128 -19.06 34.69 15.60
CA THR A 128 -18.14 35.74 16.07
C THR A 128 -16.68 35.29 16.03
N LYS A 129 -16.42 33.98 15.89
CA LYS A 129 -15.07 33.43 15.79
C LYS A 129 -14.59 33.43 14.34
N GLU A 130 -13.30 33.69 14.20
CA GLU A 130 -12.63 33.51 12.91
C GLU A 130 -12.72 32.05 12.45
N PRO A 131 -13.10 31.80 11.18
CA PRO A 131 -13.04 30.46 10.61
C PRO A 131 -11.63 29.90 10.61
N ILE A 132 -11.52 28.59 10.81
CA ILE A 132 -10.25 27.87 10.75
C ILE A 132 -10.12 27.30 9.33
N GLU A 133 -9.08 27.71 8.59
CA GLU A 133 -8.82 27.20 7.25
C GLU A 133 -8.45 25.71 7.29
N ILE A 134 -9.06 24.92 6.41
CA ILE A 134 -8.64 23.55 6.14
C ILE A 134 -7.72 23.60 4.91
N SER A 135 -6.47 23.16 5.07
CA SER A 135 -5.54 23.12 3.94
C SER A 135 -6.00 22.13 2.86
N GLU A 136 -5.60 22.39 1.62
CA GLU A 136 -5.94 21.53 0.48
C GLU A 136 -5.47 20.09 0.68
N ASP A 137 -4.21 19.90 1.13
CA ASP A 137 -3.69 18.57 1.48
C ASP A 137 -4.57 17.86 2.53
N MET A 138 -5.01 18.57 3.57
CA MET A 138 -5.84 17.99 4.63
C MET A 138 -7.22 17.57 4.10
N TRP A 139 -7.80 18.38 3.22
CA TRP A 139 -9.06 18.09 2.55
C TRP A 139 -8.96 16.89 1.60
N GLU A 140 -7.89 16.78 0.82
CA GLU A 140 -7.63 15.62 -0.04
C GLU A 140 -7.51 14.33 0.77
N ILE A 141 -6.78 14.37 1.90
CA ILE A 141 -6.66 13.22 2.80
C ILE A 141 -8.04 12.82 3.36
N TYR A 142 -8.87 13.80 3.73
CA TYR A 142 -10.23 13.52 4.20
C TYR A 142 -11.08 12.85 3.12
N LYS A 143 -11.04 13.34 1.87
CA LYS A 143 -11.76 12.73 0.74
C LYS A 143 -11.30 11.29 0.49
N ALA A 144 -9.98 11.06 0.51
CA ALA A 144 -9.42 9.73 0.36
C ALA A 144 -9.90 8.77 1.48
N ASP A 145 -9.85 9.17 2.75
CA ASP A 145 -10.31 8.32 3.87
C ASP A 145 -11.83 8.08 3.82
N ARG A 146 -12.61 9.11 3.46
CA ARG A 146 -14.08 9.03 3.30
C ARG A 146 -14.49 7.99 2.26
N ASP A 147 -13.77 7.93 1.14
CA ASP A 147 -14.12 7.10 -0.01
C ASP A 147 -13.52 5.69 0.05
N MET A 148 -12.62 5.42 1.01
CA MET A 148 -12.15 4.06 1.29
C MET A 148 -13.31 3.16 1.76
N THR A 149 -13.69 2.17 0.95
CA THR A 149 -14.71 1.17 1.28
C THR A 149 -14.17 0.17 2.31
N ARG A 150 -14.51 0.38 3.59
CA ARG A 150 -14.11 -0.50 4.71
C ARG A 150 -15.19 -1.50 5.15
N GLY A 151 -16.18 -1.74 4.29
CA GLY A 151 -17.35 -2.57 4.63
C GLY A 151 -18.32 -1.90 5.63
N ILE A 152 -18.05 -0.66 6.03
CA ILE A 152 -18.90 0.16 6.90
C ILE A 152 -19.09 1.50 6.18
N LYS A 153 -20.33 1.97 6.04
CA LYS A 153 -20.61 3.28 5.47
C LYS A 153 -20.11 4.37 6.43
N THR A 154 -19.33 5.31 5.91
CA THR A 154 -18.82 6.46 6.67
C THR A 154 -19.80 7.63 6.55
N ARG A 155 -20.01 8.39 7.65
CA ARG A 155 -20.72 9.68 7.58
C ARG A 155 -19.94 10.63 6.68
N LYS A 156 -20.56 11.07 5.59
CA LYS A 156 -19.99 12.09 4.71
C LYS A 156 -20.29 13.48 5.26
N LEU A 157 -19.32 14.39 5.15
CA LEU A 157 -19.60 15.80 5.40
C LEU A 157 -20.35 16.37 4.20
N GLY A 158 -21.51 17.00 4.44
CA GLY A 158 -22.25 17.73 3.42
C GLY A 158 -21.53 19.03 3.05
N LEU A 159 -21.68 19.45 1.80
CA LEU A 159 -21.10 20.69 1.27
C LEU A 159 -22.05 21.88 1.40
N ASP A 160 -23.10 21.74 2.22
CA ASP A 160 -24.19 22.68 2.41
C ASP A 160 -23.88 23.80 3.41
N GLY A 161 -22.66 23.83 3.94
CA GLY A 161 -22.24 24.79 4.97
C GLY A 161 -22.88 24.55 6.34
N GLN A 162 -23.70 23.51 6.52
CA GLN A 162 -24.45 23.27 7.76
C GLN A 162 -24.01 21.98 8.46
N THR A 163 -23.06 21.28 7.89
CA THR A 163 -22.66 19.97 8.36
C THR A 163 -21.73 20.06 9.57
N ALA A 164 -22.20 19.58 10.71
CA ALA A 164 -21.43 19.49 11.95
C ALA A 164 -20.25 18.51 11.80
N LEU A 165 -19.10 18.85 12.39
CA LEU A 165 -17.87 18.06 12.38
C LEU A 165 -17.12 18.19 13.70
N PHE A 166 -16.14 17.31 13.89
CA PHE A 166 -15.18 17.40 14.99
C PHE A 166 -13.81 17.73 14.46
N TYR A 167 -13.04 18.49 15.22
CA TYR A 167 -11.67 18.81 14.89
C TYR A 167 -10.78 18.76 16.13
N LEU A 168 -9.50 18.52 15.89
CA LEU A 168 -8.47 18.44 16.93
C LEU A 168 -7.52 19.62 16.76
N LEU A 169 -7.28 20.33 17.84
CA LEU A 169 -6.25 21.35 17.92
C LEU A 169 -5.00 20.82 18.63
N ASN A 170 -3.84 21.37 18.31
CA ASN A 170 -2.64 21.18 19.14
C ASN A 170 -2.63 22.20 20.31
N ASP A 171 -1.59 22.14 21.14
CA ASP A 171 -1.48 23.01 22.32
C ASP A 171 -1.23 24.49 21.96
N ARG A 172 -0.90 24.78 20.70
CA ARG A 172 -0.78 26.15 20.15
C ARG A 172 -2.10 26.67 19.55
N GLY A 173 -3.16 25.85 19.55
CA GLY A 173 -4.45 26.18 18.95
C GLY A 173 -4.52 25.99 17.44
N GLU A 174 -3.53 25.35 16.83
CA GLU A 174 -3.49 25.10 15.38
C GLU A 174 -4.26 23.81 15.04
N LEU A 175 -4.91 23.79 13.87
CA LEU A 175 -5.67 22.64 13.39
C LEU A 175 -4.74 21.46 13.09
N VAL A 176 -4.92 20.36 13.83
CA VAL A 176 -4.22 19.08 13.57
C VAL A 176 -4.95 18.30 12.49
N TYR A 177 -6.25 18.06 12.69
CA TYR A 177 -7.10 17.33 11.73
C TYR A 177 -8.59 17.45 12.10
N PHE A 178 -9.46 16.94 11.23
CA PHE A 178 -10.91 16.95 11.42
C PHE A 178 -11.59 15.67 10.90
N GLY A 179 -12.84 15.45 11.29
CA GLY A 179 -13.65 14.37 10.75
C GLY A 179 -15.13 14.45 11.11
N SER A 180 -15.93 13.60 10.48
CA SER A 180 -17.39 13.61 10.60
C SER A 180 -17.93 12.97 11.89
N THR A 181 -17.08 12.36 12.70
CA THR A 181 -17.45 11.76 13.99
C THR A 181 -16.35 12.01 15.00
N LYS A 182 -16.68 12.12 16.29
CA LYS A 182 -15.70 12.44 17.35
C LYS A 182 -14.47 11.53 17.36
N MET A 183 -14.63 10.24 17.05
CA MET A 183 -13.53 9.28 16.95
C MET A 183 -13.04 9.14 15.51
N PHE A 184 -12.69 10.26 14.88
CA PHE A 184 -12.12 10.26 13.54
C PHE A 184 -10.67 9.73 13.55
N ARG A 185 -10.26 9.14 12.42
CA ARG A 185 -8.90 8.62 12.25
C ARG A 185 -7.95 9.79 12.00
N LEU A 186 -6.84 9.82 12.73
CA LEU A 186 -5.74 10.72 12.41
C LEU A 186 -4.91 10.12 11.26
N PRO A 187 -4.62 10.90 10.20
CA PRO A 187 -3.69 10.49 9.17
C PRO A 187 -2.25 10.55 9.70
N TYR A 188 -1.36 9.87 8.99
CA TYR A 188 0.07 10.08 9.15
C TYR A 188 0.42 11.51 8.68
N LYS A 189 1.36 12.15 9.37
CA LYS A 189 1.92 13.45 8.98
C LYS A 189 2.74 13.34 7.70
N LYS A 190 3.48 12.23 7.54
CA LYS A 190 4.32 11.97 6.36
C LYS A 190 3.57 11.15 5.32
N LYS A 191 3.89 11.39 4.05
CA LYS A 191 3.42 10.62 2.90
C LYS A 191 4.33 9.40 2.73
N ILE A 192 3.81 8.31 2.14
CA ILE A 192 4.62 7.12 1.83
C ILE A 192 5.78 7.48 0.89
N SER A 193 5.59 8.45 0.00
CA SER A 193 6.62 8.99 -0.88
C SER A 193 7.82 9.56 -0.13
N ASP A 194 7.62 10.04 1.10
CA ASP A 194 8.68 10.62 1.92
C ASP A 194 9.62 9.53 2.47
N CYS A 195 9.19 8.26 2.43
CA CYS A 195 9.99 7.10 2.82
C CYS A 195 10.75 6.47 1.64
N ILE A 196 10.64 7.03 0.43
CA ILE A 196 11.32 6.55 -0.77
C ILE A 196 12.56 7.43 -1.01
N PRO A 197 13.74 6.85 -1.33
CA PRO A 197 14.91 7.62 -1.72
C PRO A 197 14.58 8.63 -2.82
N LYS A 198 15.16 9.83 -2.72
CA LYS A 198 14.96 10.87 -3.73
C LYS A 198 15.66 10.42 -5.01
N PHE A 199 14.94 10.48 -6.12
CA PHE A 199 15.50 10.30 -7.46
C PHE A 199 15.02 11.43 -8.34
N ASN A 200 15.79 11.76 -9.38
CA ASN A 200 15.37 12.74 -10.35
C ASN A 200 14.51 12.03 -11.42
N PRO A 201 13.22 12.35 -11.53
CA PRO A 201 12.31 11.61 -12.41
C PRO A 201 12.57 11.84 -13.90
N VAL A 202 13.56 12.69 -14.24
CA VAL A 202 14.02 12.86 -15.63
C VAL A 202 15.26 12.05 -15.98
N ASP A 203 15.90 11.40 -15.01
CA ASP A 203 17.01 10.49 -15.28
C ASP A 203 16.49 9.25 -16.02
N VAL A 204 17.33 8.66 -16.86
CA VAL A 204 16.99 7.47 -17.65
C VAL A 204 17.75 6.29 -17.07
N ASP A 205 17.03 5.31 -16.56
CA ASP A 205 17.61 4.04 -16.11
C ASP A 205 17.61 2.98 -17.23
N PHE A 206 18.15 1.79 -16.94
CA PHE A 206 18.15 0.69 -17.92
C PHE A 206 16.73 0.24 -18.30
N ALA A 207 15.75 0.30 -17.40
CA ALA A 207 14.38 -0.08 -17.74
C ALA A 207 13.79 0.93 -18.73
N ASP A 208 13.97 2.23 -18.49
CA ASP A 208 13.59 3.31 -19.38
C ASP A 208 14.27 3.20 -20.75
N ALA A 209 15.58 2.92 -20.78
CA ALA A 209 16.35 2.79 -22.01
C ALA A 209 15.91 1.60 -22.89
N LEU A 210 15.47 0.50 -22.25
CA LEU A 210 15.05 -0.72 -22.92
C LEU A 210 13.56 -0.71 -23.33
N PHE A 211 12.68 -0.40 -22.38
CA PHE A 211 11.23 -0.47 -22.54
C PHE A 211 10.61 0.85 -23.02
N GLY A 212 11.34 1.96 -22.95
CA GLY A 212 10.83 3.28 -23.29
C GLY A 212 9.85 3.82 -22.25
N PHE A 213 9.48 5.08 -22.41
CA PHE A 213 8.61 5.79 -21.48
C PHE A 213 7.84 6.92 -22.16
N VAL A 214 6.75 7.34 -21.51
CA VAL A 214 6.05 8.61 -21.79
C VAL A 214 5.88 9.33 -20.45
N ARG A 215 6.60 10.43 -20.26
CA ARG A 215 6.55 11.19 -19.01
C ARG A 215 5.32 12.08 -18.98
N ALA A 216 4.66 12.11 -17.83
CA ALA A 216 3.54 12.99 -17.58
C ALA A 216 4.01 14.45 -17.45
N ASN A 217 3.14 15.42 -17.70
CA ASN A 217 3.51 16.83 -17.63
C ASN A 217 3.96 17.22 -16.20
N GLU A 218 3.41 16.55 -15.19
CA GLU A 218 3.74 16.72 -13.77
C GLU A 218 5.22 16.40 -13.47
N THR A 219 5.85 15.52 -14.25
CA THR A 219 7.29 15.20 -14.15
C THR A 219 8.17 16.44 -14.38
N PHE A 220 7.68 17.42 -15.13
CA PHE A 220 8.41 18.64 -15.46
C PHE A 220 7.92 19.85 -14.65
N ARG A 221 7.14 19.67 -13.58
CA ARG A 221 6.62 20.79 -12.77
C ARG A 221 7.79 21.65 -12.26
N GLY A 222 7.76 22.95 -12.60
CA GLY A 222 8.84 23.89 -12.28
C GLY A 222 10.02 23.91 -13.27
N LYS A 223 9.94 23.15 -14.36
CA LYS A 223 10.88 23.15 -15.50
C LYS A 223 10.14 23.50 -16.79
N THR A 224 10.87 23.92 -17.82
CA THR A 224 10.30 24.10 -19.17
C THR A 224 9.89 22.74 -19.72
N LEU A 225 8.63 22.61 -20.15
CA LEU A 225 8.13 21.37 -20.73
C LEU A 225 8.82 21.11 -22.09
N PRO A 226 9.48 19.96 -22.30
CA PRO A 226 10.07 19.66 -23.58
C PRO A 226 9.01 19.53 -24.68
N GLN A 227 9.38 19.93 -25.90
CA GLN A 227 8.49 19.84 -27.05
C GLN A 227 8.11 18.39 -27.36
N GLN A 228 6.99 18.20 -28.07
CA GLN A 228 6.61 16.88 -28.56
C GLN A 228 7.71 16.33 -29.49
N GLY A 229 8.07 15.06 -29.32
CA GLY A 229 9.16 14.41 -30.04
C GLY A 229 10.54 14.55 -29.39
N ASN A 230 10.67 15.31 -28.29
CA ASN A 230 11.91 15.35 -27.53
C ASN A 230 12.08 14.05 -26.70
N PRO A 231 13.24 13.35 -26.80
CA PRO A 231 13.55 12.15 -26.02
C PRO A 231 13.43 12.31 -24.49
N GLU A 232 13.63 13.52 -23.97
CA GLU A 232 13.44 13.82 -22.55
C GLU A 232 11.99 13.64 -22.10
N ARG A 233 11.02 13.78 -23.03
CA ARG A 233 9.58 13.66 -22.76
C ARG A 233 9.05 12.26 -23.07
N ALA A 234 9.51 11.65 -24.15
CA ALA A 234 9.13 10.29 -24.52
C ALA A 234 10.24 9.60 -25.31
N TYR A 235 10.49 8.34 -24.99
CA TYR A 235 11.48 7.50 -25.66
C TYR A 235 10.83 6.17 -26.05
N ALA A 236 11.02 5.73 -27.29
CA ALA A 236 10.41 4.51 -27.79
C ALA A 236 11.14 3.27 -27.26
N SER A 237 10.40 2.18 -27.00
CA SER A 237 11.01 0.90 -26.67
C SER A 237 11.93 0.41 -27.80
N ARG A 238 13.05 -0.20 -27.41
CA ARG A 238 13.93 -0.93 -28.32
C ARG A 238 13.80 -2.45 -28.18
N ILE A 239 12.80 -2.91 -27.42
CA ILE A 239 12.49 -4.32 -27.20
C ILE A 239 11.06 -4.62 -27.64
N ALA A 240 10.85 -5.78 -28.27
CA ALA A 240 9.53 -6.34 -28.49
C ALA A 240 9.49 -7.80 -28.05
N ILE A 241 8.47 -8.19 -27.29
CA ILE A 241 8.30 -9.55 -26.75
C ILE A 241 7.09 -10.20 -27.43
N THR A 242 7.26 -11.40 -27.96
CA THR A 242 6.15 -12.15 -28.56
C THR A 242 5.37 -12.91 -27.49
N ASP A 243 4.17 -13.38 -27.84
CA ASP A 243 3.45 -14.33 -27.00
C ASP A 243 4.28 -15.59 -26.75
N ALA A 244 4.14 -16.14 -25.53
CA ALA A 244 4.70 -17.42 -25.15
C ALA A 244 3.76 -18.54 -25.60
N VAL A 245 4.19 -19.27 -26.62
CA VAL A 245 3.40 -20.35 -27.25
C VAL A 245 3.84 -21.69 -26.67
N LEU A 246 2.88 -22.57 -26.40
CA LEU A 246 3.15 -23.93 -25.92
C LEU A 246 4.03 -24.68 -26.92
N GLU A 247 5.13 -25.29 -26.46
CA GLU A 247 5.93 -26.13 -27.35
C GLU A 247 5.13 -27.37 -27.80
N PRO A 248 5.36 -27.88 -29.04
CA PRO A 248 4.69 -29.07 -29.55
C PRO A 248 4.77 -30.28 -28.61
N ASP A 249 3.87 -31.24 -28.82
CA ASP A 249 3.84 -32.55 -28.14
C ASP A 249 3.54 -32.53 -26.62
N GLN A 250 3.15 -31.38 -26.07
CA GLN A 250 2.68 -31.28 -24.69
C GLN A 250 1.15 -31.34 -24.62
N ARG A 251 0.60 -32.37 -23.95
CA ARG A 251 -0.85 -32.55 -23.76
C ARG A 251 -1.24 -32.45 -22.30
N ASN A 252 -2.52 -32.13 -22.04
CA ASN A 252 -3.10 -32.10 -20.69
C ASN A 252 -2.32 -31.19 -19.71
N VAL A 253 -1.91 -30.01 -20.17
CA VAL A 253 -1.00 -29.10 -19.46
C VAL A 253 -1.63 -28.34 -18.28
N LEU A 254 -2.93 -28.49 -18.05
CA LEU A 254 -3.66 -27.80 -16.99
C LEU A 254 -4.08 -28.77 -15.87
N HIS A 255 -4.01 -28.28 -14.63
CA HIS A 255 -4.69 -28.91 -13.49
C HIS A 255 -6.21 -28.66 -13.55
N PRO A 256 -7.01 -29.40 -12.74
CA PRO A 256 -8.40 -29.04 -12.48
C PRO A 256 -8.54 -27.63 -11.90
N VAL A 257 -9.72 -27.03 -12.07
CA VAL A 257 -10.06 -25.76 -11.43
C VAL A 257 -10.03 -25.93 -9.91
N ILE A 258 -9.44 -24.96 -9.21
CA ILE A 258 -9.43 -24.90 -7.75
C ILE A 258 -9.83 -23.52 -7.25
N THR A 259 -10.36 -23.50 -6.02
CA THR A 259 -10.55 -22.30 -5.22
C THR A 259 -9.46 -22.28 -4.13
N PRO A 260 -8.42 -21.45 -4.28
CA PRO A 260 -7.34 -21.43 -3.31
C PRO A 260 -7.71 -20.70 -2.02
N HIS A 261 -6.80 -20.70 -1.05
CA HIS A 261 -6.85 -19.80 0.12
C HIS A 261 -6.99 -18.34 -0.31
N ILE A 262 -7.69 -17.54 0.51
CA ILE A 262 -7.92 -16.11 0.24
C ILE A 262 -6.59 -15.36 0.17
N LEU A 263 -6.36 -14.69 -0.95
CA LEU A 263 -5.22 -13.80 -1.15
C LEU A 263 -5.60 -12.38 -0.74
N ALA A 264 -5.36 -12.04 0.53
CA ALA A 264 -5.70 -10.73 1.05
C ALA A 264 -4.85 -9.61 0.43
N SER A 265 -5.46 -8.43 0.28
CA SER A 265 -4.76 -7.22 -0.15
C SER A 265 -3.80 -6.71 0.93
N PRO A 266 -2.70 -6.02 0.54
CA PRO A 266 -1.82 -5.36 1.50
C PRO A 266 -2.60 -4.41 2.41
N LYS A 267 -2.16 -4.32 3.67
CA LYS A 267 -2.78 -3.43 4.66
C LYS A 267 -1.77 -2.33 5.02
N PRO A 268 -2.13 -1.03 4.91
CA PRO A 268 -1.24 0.06 5.33
C PRO A 268 -0.82 -0.03 6.80
N THR A 269 -1.63 -0.69 7.64
CA THR A 269 -1.28 -0.92 9.03
C THR A 269 -0.15 -1.92 9.22
N SER A 270 0.29 -2.63 8.17
CA SER A 270 1.40 -3.60 8.21
C SER A 270 2.77 -2.94 7.98
N PHE A 271 2.96 -1.71 8.48
CA PHE A 271 4.18 -0.92 8.28
C PHE A 271 5.46 -1.70 8.64
N GLN A 272 5.41 -2.59 9.63
CA GLN A 272 6.55 -3.40 10.07
C GLN A 272 7.09 -4.36 9.01
N LEU A 273 6.30 -4.62 7.96
CA LEU A 273 6.67 -5.48 6.83
C LEU A 273 7.18 -4.68 5.62
N TYR A 274 6.88 -3.38 5.56
CA TYR A 274 7.13 -2.53 4.39
C TYR A 274 8.21 -1.48 4.64
N LEU A 275 8.47 -1.14 5.89
CA LEU A 275 9.55 -0.22 6.28
C LEU A 275 10.73 -1.02 6.85
N ASN A 276 11.92 -0.48 6.67
CA ASN A 276 13.10 -0.95 7.38
C ASN A 276 12.90 -0.77 8.89
N GLN A 277 13.33 -1.76 9.67
CA GLN A 277 13.13 -1.82 11.12
C GLN A 277 14.51 -1.95 11.78
N PRO A 278 15.16 -0.83 12.18
CA PRO A 278 16.47 -0.88 12.83
C PRO A 278 16.44 -1.64 14.17
N ASN A 279 15.30 -1.63 14.85
CA ASN A 279 15.08 -2.30 16.14
C ASN A 279 13.95 -3.34 16.02
N PRO A 280 14.15 -4.44 15.27
CA PRO A 280 13.05 -5.35 14.89
C PRO A 280 12.48 -6.16 16.07
N ASP A 281 13.24 -6.33 17.15
CA ASP A 281 12.86 -7.11 18.32
C ASP A 281 12.17 -6.27 19.42
N ASP A 282 12.27 -4.93 19.36
CA ASP A 282 11.63 -4.03 20.31
C ASP A 282 10.36 -3.43 19.70
N LYS A 283 9.21 -4.01 20.07
CA LYS A 283 7.89 -3.58 19.59
C LYS A 283 7.60 -2.09 19.82
N SER A 284 8.17 -1.48 20.86
CA SER A 284 7.95 -0.07 21.20
C SER A 284 8.75 0.89 20.31
N LYS A 285 9.77 0.37 19.63
CA LYS A 285 10.69 1.13 18.76
C LYS A 285 10.52 0.83 17.27
N LEU A 286 9.46 0.11 16.89
CA LEU A 286 9.20 -0.17 15.47
C LEU A 286 8.91 1.12 14.70
N CYS A 287 9.65 1.34 13.62
CA CYS A 287 9.47 2.47 12.73
C CYS A 287 8.13 2.36 11.99
N HIS A 288 7.34 3.43 12.01
CA HIS A 288 6.10 3.59 11.25
C HIS A 288 6.23 4.76 10.27
N TYR A 289 5.22 5.01 9.44
CA TYR A 289 5.31 6.04 8.39
C TYR A 289 5.60 7.46 8.91
N ASP A 290 5.27 7.78 10.16
CA ASP A 290 5.61 9.07 10.79
C ASP A 290 6.97 9.09 11.51
N SER A 291 7.75 8.01 11.48
CA SER A 291 9.09 8.01 12.08
C SER A 291 10.06 8.83 11.23
N ASP A 292 11.09 9.40 11.83
CA ASP A 292 12.07 10.24 11.13
C ASP A 292 12.98 9.44 10.21
N GLU A 293 13.31 8.22 10.61
CA GLU A 293 14.21 7.30 9.92
C GLU A 293 13.46 6.30 9.02
N ALA A 294 12.16 6.54 8.75
CA ALA A 294 11.32 5.61 8.01
C ALA A 294 11.73 5.52 6.54
N THR A 295 12.37 4.41 6.14
CA THR A 295 12.69 4.09 4.75
C THR A 295 11.95 2.84 4.29
N ILE A 296 11.54 2.80 3.02
CA ILE A 296 10.86 1.65 2.44
C ILE A 296 11.84 0.48 2.25
N ARG A 297 11.42 -0.74 2.58
CA ARG A 297 12.21 -1.98 2.45
C ARG A 297 12.43 -2.40 0.97
N GLY A 298 11.77 -1.73 0.02
CA GLY A 298 11.91 -2.00 -1.41
C GLY A 298 10.86 -2.96 -1.97
N PHE A 299 11.31 -3.93 -2.78
CA PHE A 299 10.43 -4.73 -3.64
C PHE A 299 9.76 -5.89 -2.91
N LYS A 300 8.47 -6.11 -3.20
CA LYS A 300 7.70 -7.25 -2.68
C LYS A 300 7.93 -8.49 -3.55
N MET A 301 8.68 -9.45 -3.03
CA MET A 301 8.93 -10.75 -3.64
C MET A 301 8.31 -11.89 -2.83
N TYR A 302 8.17 -13.06 -3.45
CA TYR A 302 7.66 -14.28 -2.80
C TYR A 302 8.63 -15.43 -3.01
N TRP A 303 9.00 -16.13 -1.93
CA TRP A 303 9.85 -17.31 -1.97
C TRP A 303 9.27 -18.41 -2.87
N HIS A 304 10.16 -19.15 -3.55
CA HIS A 304 9.80 -20.43 -4.14
C HIS A 304 9.43 -21.44 -3.03
N GLN A 305 8.48 -22.32 -3.33
CA GLN A 305 8.00 -23.35 -2.40
C GLN A 305 8.06 -24.74 -3.07
N GLY A 306 8.98 -24.88 -4.04
CA GLY A 306 9.06 -26.03 -4.93
C GLY A 306 7.78 -26.20 -5.76
N ASN A 307 7.22 -27.39 -5.71
CA ASN A 307 5.99 -27.77 -6.41
C ASN A 307 4.92 -28.23 -5.40
N PRO A 308 4.25 -27.29 -4.68
CA PRO A 308 3.32 -27.65 -3.62
C PRO A 308 2.15 -28.47 -4.18
N PRO A 309 1.70 -29.52 -3.48
CA PRO A 309 0.59 -30.35 -3.95
C PRO A 309 -0.70 -29.51 -4.03
N LEU A 310 -1.47 -29.69 -5.11
CA LEU A 310 -2.68 -28.91 -5.41
C LEU A 310 -3.70 -28.92 -4.25
N GLN A 311 -3.78 -30.02 -3.51
CA GLN A 311 -4.65 -30.15 -2.32
C GLN A 311 -4.30 -29.15 -1.22
N SER A 312 -3.01 -28.85 -1.02
CA SER A 312 -2.57 -27.92 0.03
C SER A 312 -2.99 -26.47 -0.24
N LEU A 313 -3.31 -26.17 -1.51
CA LEU A 313 -3.66 -24.81 -1.95
C LEU A 313 -5.15 -24.49 -1.75
N LYS A 314 -6.00 -25.51 -1.63
CA LYS A 314 -7.47 -25.34 -1.57
C LYS A 314 -7.91 -24.69 -0.25
N GLY A 315 -8.69 -23.62 -0.34
CA GLY A 315 -9.19 -22.86 0.81
C GLY A 315 -10.71 -22.78 0.91
N ALA A 316 -11.43 -23.71 0.27
CA ALA A 316 -12.85 -23.63 -0.08
C ALA A 316 -13.76 -22.96 0.97
N PRO A 317 -14.69 -22.08 0.53
CA PRO A 317 -15.61 -21.38 1.43
C PRO A 317 -16.49 -22.36 2.20
N LYS A 318 -16.67 -22.11 3.50
CA LYS A 318 -17.71 -22.78 4.28
C LYS A 318 -19.09 -22.23 3.91
N PRO A 319 -20.19 -22.99 4.09
CA PRO A 319 -21.56 -22.57 3.69
C PRO A 319 -21.98 -21.17 4.19
N ASN A 320 -21.45 -20.75 5.34
CA ASN A 320 -21.73 -19.47 6.02
C ASN A 320 -20.57 -18.47 5.96
N ASP A 321 -19.67 -18.59 4.99
CA ASP A 321 -18.55 -17.66 4.89
C ASP A 321 -18.99 -16.28 4.36
N HIS A 322 -18.93 -15.25 5.22
CA HIS A 322 -19.18 -13.86 4.84
C HIS A 322 -18.14 -13.30 3.84
N LYS A 323 -17.06 -14.06 3.55
CA LYS A 323 -16.00 -13.69 2.61
C LYS A 323 -16.15 -14.30 1.22
N LYS A 324 -17.34 -14.79 0.83
CA LYS A 324 -17.60 -15.38 -0.51
C LYS A 324 -17.03 -14.53 -1.67
N THR A 325 -17.08 -13.21 -1.58
CA THR A 325 -16.57 -12.26 -2.60
C THR A 325 -15.05 -12.18 -2.67
N GLN A 326 -14.32 -12.73 -1.70
CA GLN A 326 -12.85 -12.75 -1.66
C GLN A 326 -12.26 -14.03 -2.23
N TYR A 327 -13.09 -15.02 -2.55
CA TYR A 327 -12.66 -16.25 -3.18
C TYR A 327 -12.56 -16.07 -4.69
N THR A 328 -11.41 -16.47 -5.22
CA THR A 328 -11.16 -16.51 -6.67
C THR A 328 -11.08 -17.96 -7.10
N GLN A 329 -11.41 -18.27 -8.36
CA GLN A 329 -11.13 -19.57 -8.96
C GLN A 329 -9.93 -19.43 -9.90
N MET A 330 -9.09 -20.46 -9.96
CA MET A 330 -8.00 -20.53 -10.91
C MET A 330 -7.84 -21.92 -11.49
N ARG A 331 -7.28 -22.00 -12.69
CA ARG A 331 -6.90 -23.24 -13.35
C ARG A 331 -5.39 -23.24 -13.59
N PRO A 332 -4.61 -23.87 -12.70
CA PRO A 332 -3.15 -23.85 -12.81
C PRO A 332 -2.61 -24.58 -14.03
N VAL A 333 -1.49 -24.10 -14.55
CA VAL A 333 -0.63 -24.86 -15.47
C VAL A 333 0.20 -25.86 -14.65
N LYS A 334 0.38 -27.08 -15.16
CA LYS A 334 1.19 -28.13 -14.53
C LYS A 334 2.68 -27.76 -14.56
N SER A 335 3.45 -28.31 -13.62
CA SER A 335 4.91 -28.16 -13.63
C SER A 335 5.53 -28.89 -14.82
N GLY A 336 6.67 -28.38 -15.31
CA GLY A 336 7.41 -28.93 -16.45
C GLY A 336 6.86 -28.53 -17.83
N VAL A 337 5.78 -27.73 -17.90
CA VAL A 337 5.22 -27.25 -19.16
C VAL A 337 6.13 -26.18 -19.75
N LYS A 338 6.51 -26.35 -21.02
CA LYS A 338 7.43 -25.47 -21.75
C LYS A 338 6.69 -24.57 -22.72
N PHE A 339 7.10 -23.31 -22.73
CA PHE A 339 6.63 -22.32 -23.69
C PHE A 339 7.83 -21.69 -24.39
N ARG A 340 7.63 -21.25 -25.62
CA ARG A 340 8.64 -20.56 -26.42
C ARG A 340 8.10 -19.19 -26.85
N PHE A 341 8.93 -18.17 -26.68
CA PHE A 341 8.69 -16.81 -27.14
C PHE A 341 10.00 -16.22 -27.66
N LYS A 342 9.92 -15.06 -28.30
CA LYS A 342 11.07 -14.31 -28.78
C LYS A 342 11.10 -12.95 -28.11
N VAL A 343 12.30 -12.50 -27.77
CA VAL A 343 12.59 -11.13 -27.39
C VAL A 343 13.40 -10.53 -28.53
N HIS A 344 12.77 -9.67 -29.32
CA HIS A 344 13.43 -8.89 -30.34
C HIS A 344 14.00 -7.63 -29.71
N PHE A 345 15.20 -7.25 -30.13
CA PHE A 345 15.82 -6.01 -29.71
C PHE A 345 16.42 -5.29 -30.92
N THR A 346 16.62 -3.98 -30.82
CA THR A 346 17.22 -3.17 -31.89
C THR A 346 18.25 -2.22 -31.31
N GLN A 347 19.48 -2.27 -31.82
CA GLN A 347 20.55 -1.32 -31.49
C GLN A 347 20.74 -1.12 -29.97
N LEU A 348 20.74 -2.21 -29.21
CA LEU A 348 21.18 -2.17 -27.81
C LEU A 348 22.71 -2.11 -27.76
N THR A 349 23.24 -1.28 -26.86
CA THR A 349 24.67 -1.30 -26.56
C THR A 349 25.05 -2.65 -25.91
N PRO A 350 26.35 -2.99 -25.85
CA PRO A 350 26.77 -4.20 -25.17
C PRO A 350 26.30 -4.28 -23.70
N ILE A 351 26.32 -3.14 -23.01
CA ILE A 351 25.89 -3.00 -21.61
C ILE A 351 24.37 -3.21 -21.48
N GLU A 352 23.57 -2.59 -22.35
CA GLU A 352 22.11 -2.73 -22.34
C GLU A 352 21.66 -4.16 -22.67
N LEU A 353 22.31 -4.81 -23.64
CA LEU A 353 22.05 -6.22 -23.95
C LEU A 353 22.46 -7.12 -22.79
N GLY A 354 23.55 -6.79 -22.09
CA GLY A 354 23.98 -7.44 -20.86
C GLY A 354 22.96 -7.33 -19.74
N ALA A 355 22.41 -6.14 -19.51
CA ALA A 355 21.37 -5.90 -18.52
C ALA A 355 20.11 -6.74 -18.81
N LEU A 356 19.67 -6.77 -20.08
CA LEU A 356 18.54 -7.59 -20.51
C LEU A 356 18.82 -9.09 -20.30
N ALA A 357 20.00 -9.55 -20.70
CA ALA A 357 20.40 -10.95 -20.55
C ALA A 357 20.46 -11.37 -19.09
N TRP A 358 21.10 -10.57 -18.24
CA TRP A 358 21.21 -10.80 -16.80
C TRP A 358 19.82 -10.83 -16.14
N ALA A 359 18.91 -9.94 -16.53
CA ALA A 359 17.54 -9.95 -16.02
C ALA A 359 16.76 -11.21 -16.41
N LEU A 360 16.99 -11.76 -17.61
CA LEU A 360 16.35 -13.01 -18.05
C LEU A 360 16.94 -14.24 -17.35
N GLN A 361 18.26 -14.30 -17.25
CA GLN A 361 18.99 -15.40 -16.64
C GLN A 361 20.19 -14.84 -15.85
N PRO A 362 20.01 -14.54 -14.55
CA PRO A 362 21.09 -14.03 -13.72
C PRO A 362 22.24 -15.04 -13.64
N LYS A 363 23.46 -14.54 -13.65
CA LYS A 363 24.67 -15.36 -13.55
C LYS A 363 25.13 -15.47 -12.10
N THR A 364 25.50 -16.68 -11.69
CA THR A 364 26.17 -16.95 -10.41
C THR A 364 27.29 -17.95 -10.59
N PRO A 365 28.24 -18.09 -9.64
CA PRO A 365 29.32 -19.06 -9.74
C PRO A 365 28.83 -20.52 -9.73
N ASP A 366 27.68 -20.76 -9.09
CA ASP A 366 27.09 -22.08 -8.97
C ASP A 366 26.07 -22.32 -10.08
N ASP A 367 26.51 -22.99 -11.14
CA ASP A 367 25.67 -23.42 -12.27
C ASP A 367 24.66 -24.51 -11.88
N GLN A 368 24.70 -25.07 -10.66
CA GLN A 368 23.72 -26.05 -10.19
C GLN A 368 22.42 -25.39 -9.74
N ASN A 369 22.42 -24.09 -9.44
CA ASN A 369 21.24 -23.39 -8.95
C ASN A 369 20.28 -23.00 -10.07
N MET A 370 19.00 -23.28 -9.86
CA MET A 370 17.94 -22.92 -10.82
C MET A 370 17.27 -21.62 -10.40
N TYR A 371 17.67 -20.50 -11.00
CA TYR A 371 17.04 -19.20 -10.75
C TYR A 371 15.74 -19.06 -11.54
N CYS A 372 14.61 -19.02 -10.84
CA CYS A 372 13.29 -18.89 -11.41
C CYS A 372 12.71 -17.49 -11.21
N HIS A 373 11.91 -17.07 -12.19
CA HIS A 373 11.05 -15.90 -12.10
C HIS A 373 9.69 -16.26 -11.51
N LYS A 374 8.94 -15.25 -11.03
CA LYS A 374 7.59 -15.41 -10.48
C LYS A 374 6.54 -14.66 -11.30
N ILE A 375 5.55 -15.37 -11.83
CA ILE A 375 4.42 -14.81 -12.59
C ILE A 375 3.04 -15.26 -12.05
N GLY A 376 1.99 -14.51 -12.39
CA GLY A 376 0.60 -14.84 -12.03
C GLY A 376 0.18 -14.47 -10.60
N MET A 377 -1.08 -14.76 -10.26
CA MET A 377 -1.68 -14.37 -8.97
C MET A 377 -1.36 -15.34 -7.83
N GLY A 378 -0.97 -16.58 -8.14
CA GLY A 378 -0.68 -17.63 -7.15
C GLY A 378 0.69 -17.55 -6.48
N LYS A 379 1.47 -16.46 -6.68
CA LYS A 379 2.81 -16.28 -6.09
C LYS A 379 2.84 -16.48 -4.56
N PRO A 380 1.88 -15.95 -3.76
CA PRO A 380 1.86 -16.17 -2.30
C PRO A 380 1.69 -17.63 -1.90
N LEU A 381 1.15 -18.46 -2.80
CA LEU A 381 0.87 -19.88 -2.60
C LEU A 381 2.01 -20.77 -3.13
N GLY A 382 3.15 -20.17 -3.47
CA GLY A 382 4.29 -20.87 -4.04
C GLY A 382 4.21 -21.14 -5.54
N MET A 383 3.11 -20.76 -6.21
CA MET A 383 2.91 -21.02 -7.64
C MET A 383 3.64 -20.01 -8.53
N GLY A 384 3.62 -20.29 -9.84
CA GLY A 384 4.06 -19.34 -10.87
C GLY A 384 5.58 -19.22 -11.01
N SER A 385 6.34 -20.22 -10.56
CA SER A 385 7.79 -20.30 -10.79
C SER A 385 8.05 -20.66 -12.26
N VAL A 386 8.90 -19.88 -12.94
CA VAL A 386 9.25 -20.09 -14.35
C VAL A 386 10.76 -19.98 -14.50
N TYR A 387 11.37 -21.01 -15.08
CA TYR A 387 12.78 -21.00 -15.47
C TYR A 387 12.91 -20.53 -16.92
N LEU A 388 13.88 -19.66 -17.21
CA LEU A 388 14.14 -19.13 -18.54
C LEU A 388 15.49 -19.66 -19.06
N GLN A 389 15.51 -20.06 -20.34
CA GLN A 389 16.70 -20.55 -21.04
C GLN A 389 16.88 -19.75 -22.34
N PRO A 390 17.31 -18.48 -22.24
CA PRO A 390 17.48 -17.62 -23.40
C PRO A 390 18.63 -18.10 -24.30
N GLU A 391 18.43 -17.98 -25.62
CA GLU A 391 19.48 -18.13 -26.62
C GLU A 391 19.60 -16.81 -27.40
N LEU A 392 20.83 -16.31 -27.53
CA LEU A 392 21.11 -15.07 -28.25
C LEU A 392 21.40 -15.33 -29.73
N TYR A 393 20.70 -14.60 -30.59
CA TYR A 393 20.98 -14.53 -32.02
C TYR A 393 21.13 -13.07 -32.42
N ILE A 394 22.25 -12.73 -33.07
CA ILE A 394 22.54 -11.40 -33.63
C ILE A 394 22.24 -11.43 -35.13
N GLN A 395 21.56 -10.41 -35.62
CA GLN A 395 21.25 -10.29 -37.04
C GLN A 395 22.28 -9.41 -37.76
N ASP A 396 23.03 -10.01 -38.69
CA ASP A 396 23.80 -9.26 -39.68
C ASP A 396 22.82 -8.71 -40.74
N GLN A 397 22.55 -7.40 -40.65
CA GLN A 397 21.65 -6.71 -41.56
C GLN A 397 22.15 -6.75 -43.01
N LYS A 398 23.47 -6.63 -43.23
CA LYS A 398 24.03 -6.67 -44.58
C LYS A 398 23.75 -8.03 -45.19
N LYS A 399 24.15 -9.11 -44.50
CA LYS A 399 23.93 -10.50 -44.95
C LYS A 399 22.45 -10.81 -45.16
N ARG A 400 21.56 -10.34 -44.28
CA ARG A 400 20.10 -10.52 -44.42
C ARG A 400 19.56 -9.98 -45.74
N TYR A 401 20.06 -8.83 -46.19
CA TYR A 401 19.55 -8.11 -47.37
C TYR A 401 20.40 -8.30 -48.63
N THR A 402 21.58 -8.92 -48.53
CA THR A 402 22.43 -9.23 -49.70
C THR A 402 22.40 -10.71 -50.09
N THR A 403 21.98 -11.61 -49.20
CA THR A 403 22.02 -13.06 -49.43
C THR A 403 20.62 -13.66 -49.28
N LEU A 404 20.10 -14.28 -50.35
CA LEU A 404 18.76 -14.86 -50.35
C LEU A 404 18.72 -16.27 -49.78
N PHE A 405 19.70 -17.11 -50.11
CA PHE A 405 19.75 -18.54 -49.74
C PHE A 405 21.02 -18.87 -48.96
N ASN A 406 20.89 -19.82 -48.02
CA ASN A 406 21.99 -20.50 -47.36
C ASN A 406 21.76 -22.00 -47.53
N ASN A 407 22.49 -22.62 -48.46
CA ASN A 407 22.20 -23.98 -48.97
C ASN A 407 20.76 -24.11 -49.50
N MET A 408 19.95 -24.99 -48.91
CA MET A 408 18.55 -25.22 -49.30
C MET A 408 17.55 -24.37 -48.50
N ASP A 409 18.01 -23.53 -47.57
CA ASP A 409 17.18 -22.71 -46.69
C ASP A 409 17.31 -21.21 -47.01
N TRP A 410 16.37 -20.40 -46.48
CA TRP A 410 16.45 -18.94 -46.55
C TRP A 410 17.60 -18.40 -45.68
N SER A 411 18.41 -17.51 -46.25
CA SER A 411 19.41 -16.77 -45.48
C SER A 411 18.73 -15.66 -44.67
N ILE A 412 18.53 -15.91 -43.38
CA ILE A 412 17.93 -14.96 -42.44
C ILE A 412 18.97 -14.07 -41.74
N GLY A 413 20.27 -14.24 -42.02
CA GLY A 413 21.34 -13.42 -41.48
C GLY A 413 21.49 -13.49 -39.95
N LEU A 414 20.98 -14.54 -39.30
CA LEU A 414 21.11 -14.74 -37.86
C LEU A 414 22.35 -15.56 -37.53
N GLU A 415 23.12 -15.09 -36.56
CA GLU A 415 24.30 -15.77 -36.03
C GLU A 415 24.17 -15.92 -34.53
N LYS A 416 24.54 -17.10 -34.01
CA LYS A 416 24.44 -17.37 -32.57
C LYS A 416 25.47 -16.53 -31.83
N GLY A 417 25.00 -15.68 -30.91
CA GLY A 417 25.84 -14.80 -30.10
C GLY A 417 26.27 -15.46 -28.78
N ASN A 418 27.37 -14.98 -28.20
CA ASN A 418 27.78 -15.34 -26.85
C ASN A 418 27.21 -14.34 -25.84
N VAL A 419 26.18 -14.75 -25.09
CA VAL A 419 25.51 -13.90 -24.10
C VAL A 419 26.44 -13.46 -22.96
N ASN A 420 27.43 -14.30 -22.60
CA ASN A 420 28.31 -14.06 -21.46
C ASN A 420 29.16 -12.80 -21.62
N THR A 421 29.59 -12.49 -22.84
CA THR A 421 30.37 -11.28 -23.13
C THR A 421 29.57 -10.01 -22.84
N TYR A 422 28.27 -10.02 -23.13
CA TYR A 422 27.39 -8.87 -22.85
C TYR A 422 27.07 -8.75 -21.37
N ILE A 423 26.78 -9.87 -20.69
CA ILE A 423 26.58 -9.89 -19.23
C ILE A 423 27.80 -9.32 -18.53
N GLN A 424 29.02 -9.73 -18.90
CA GLN A 424 30.25 -9.21 -18.33
C GLN A 424 30.38 -7.69 -18.51
N ALA A 425 30.11 -7.16 -19.71
CA ALA A 425 30.14 -5.72 -19.94
C ALA A 425 29.14 -4.95 -19.07
N PHE A 426 27.98 -5.54 -18.77
CA PHE A 426 27.02 -4.96 -17.83
C PHE A 426 27.50 -5.00 -16.38
N GLU A 427 28.06 -6.13 -15.92
CA GLU A 427 28.60 -6.23 -14.57
C GLU A 427 29.74 -5.23 -14.34
N GLU A 428 30.68 -5.14 -15.29
CA GLU A 428 31.80 -4.20 -15.23
C GLU A 428 31.34 -2.74 -15.14
N GLU A 429 30.37 -2.33 -15.97
CA GLU A 429 29.82 -0.97 -15.92
C GLU A 429 29.13 -0.70 -14.58
N MET A 430 28.29 -1.63 -14.10
CA MET A 430 27.57 -1.43 -12.84
C MET A 430 28.52 -1.36 -11.64
N LEU A 431 29.56 -2.20 -11.61
CA LEU A 431 30.56 -2.18 -10.54
C LEU A 431 31.38 -0.89 -10.58
N PHE A 432 31.78 -0.43 -11.76
CA PHE A 432 32.48 0.84 -11.94
C PHE A 432 31.65 2.05 -11.45
N GLN A 433 30.33 2.04 -11.68
CA GLN A 433 29.45 3.13 -11.26
C GLN A 433 29.11 3.11 -9.77
N LEU A 434 29.06 1.92 -9.14
CA LEU A 434 28.57 1.75 -7.77
C LEU A 434 29.67 1.61 -6.72
N TYR A 435 30.85 1.10 -7.09
CA TYR A 435 31.91 0.73 -6.16
C TYR A 435 33.27 1.26 -6.63
N SER A 436 34.19 1.44 -5.68
CA SER A 436 35.60 1.73 -6.00
C SER A 436 36.30 0.44 -6.45
N GLU A 437 37.37 0.57 -7.25
CA GLU A 437 38.15 -0.58 -7.72
C GLU A 437 38.56 -1.51 -6.55
N ASN A 438 38.28 -2.82 -6.70
CA ASN A 438 38.63 -3.93 -5.79
C ASN A 438 37.71 -4.23 -4.58
N GLU A 439 36.55 -3.59 -4.41
CA GLU A 439 35.62 -3.95 -3.32
C GLU A 439 34.73 -5.16 -3.64
N VAL A 440 34.29 -5.27 -4.89
CA VAL A 440 33.35 -6.29 -5.38
C VAL A 440 33.73 -6.65 -6.82
N SER A 441 33.75 -7.95 -7.14
CA SER A 441 34.16 -8.44 -8.47
C SER A 441 32.97 -8.85 -9.33
N HIS A 442 31.82 -9.16 -8.72
CA HIS A 442 30.62 -9.59 -9.43
C HIS A 442 29.34 -9.04 -8.80
N LEU A 443 28.30 -8.85 -9.63
CA LEU A 443 27.02 -8.35 -9.14
C LEU A 443 26.39 -9.24 -8.06
N TYR A 444 26.56 -10.57 -8.12
CA TYR A 444 25.97 -11.48 -7.14
C TYR A 444 26.54 -11.31 -5.73
N GLU A 445 27.68 -10.64 -5.57
CA GLU A 445 28.33 -10.36 -4.28
C GLU A 445 27.72 -9.12 -3.61
N ILE A 446 27.03 -8.27 -4.37
CA ILE A 446 26.28 -7.13 -3.84
C ILE A 446 25.14 -7.67 -2.99
N ARG A 447 25.07 -7.30 -1.72
CA ARG A 447 24.07 -7.80 -0.74
C ARG A 447 22.65 -7.84 -1.30
N ARG A 448 22.19 -6.74 -1.91
CA ARG A 448 20.82 -6.65 -2.45
C ARG A 448 20.59 -7.62 -3.61
N VAL A 449 21.60 -7.83 -4.45
CA VAL A 449 21.55 -8.80 -5.55
C VAL A 449 21.60 -10.22 -5.00
N ALA A 450 22.47 -10.51 -4.02
CA ALA A 450 22.52 -11.80 -3.33
C ALA A 450 21.17 -12.17 -2.71
N GLN A 451 20.51 -11.21 -2.05
CA GLN A 451 19.17 -11.39 -1.49
C GLN A 451 18.12 -11.67 -2.58
N LEU A 452 18.19 -10.98 -3.72
CA LEU A 452 17.31 -11.24 -4.86
C LEU A 452 17.55 -12.65 -5.41
N LEU A 453 18.80 -13.03 -5.67
CA LEU A 453 19.19 -14.34 -6.18
C LEU A 453 18.75 -15.46 -5.23
N ALA A 454 18.91 -15.28 -3.93
CA ALA A 454 18.38 -16.21 -2.93
C ALA A 454 16.87 -16.39 -3.04
N MET A 455 16.11 -15.31 -3.24
CA MET A 455 14.66 -15.40 -3.43
C MET A 455 14.25 -16.00 -4.79
N MET A 456 15.09 -15.89 -5.81
CA MET A 456 14.91 -16.49 -7.14
C MET A 456 15.38 -17.94 -7.19
N ASN A 457 16.23 -18.37 -6.26
CA ASN A 457 16.73 -19.73 -6.22
C ASN A 457 15.57 -20.72 -5.94
N PHE A 458 15.29 -21.57 -6.93
CA PHE A 458 14.27 -22.60 -6.82
C PHE A 458 14.80 -23.89 -6.20
N THR A 459 16.10 -24.18 -6.34
CA THR A 459 16.73 -25.40 -5.82
C THR A 459 16.95 -25.30 -4.32
N ASP A 460 17.48 -24.18 -3.83
CA ASP A 460 17.70 -23.91 -2.41
C ASP A 460 16.70 -22.86 -1.89
N HIS A 461 15.49 -23.33 -1.56
CA HIS A 461 14.46 -22.48 -1.00
C HIS A 461 14.24 -22.77 0.50
N PRO A 462 13.85 -21.76 1.32
CA PRO A 462 13.59 -21.97 2.74
C PRO A 462 12.52 -23.03 3.01
N ARG A 463 12.53 -23.59 4.22
CA ARG A 463 11.49 -24.56 4.64
C ARG A 463 10.14 -23.86 4.69
N LYS A 464 9.07 -24.59 4.35
CA LYS A 464 7.70 -24.06 4.32
C LYS A 464 7.30 -23.28 5.59
N ASN A 465 7.67 -23.78 6.77
CA ASN A 465 7.33 -23.15 8.06
C ASN A 465 8.00 -21.78 8.25
N ASP A 466 9.13 -21.53 7.60
CA ASP A 466 9.89 -20.28 7.71
C ASP A 466 9.29 -19.17 6.82
N ILE A 467 8.44 -19.55 5.85
CA ILE A 467 7.86 -18.66 4.81
C ILE A 467 6.33 -18.71 4.79
N GLU A 468 5.70 -19.33 5.79
CA GLU A 468 4.25 -19.41 5.89
C GLU A 468 3.64 -18.02 6.15
N THR A 469 2.43 -17.81 5.61
CA THR A 469 1.68 -16.58 5.88
C THR A 469 1.34 -16.49 7.36
N GLN A 470 1.67 -15.36 7.98
CA GLN A 470 1.39 -15.13 9.40
C GLN A 470 -0.11 -15.22 9.69
N THR A 471 -0.48 -15.91 10.77
CA THR A 471 -1.82 -15.86 11.33
C THR A 471 -2.10 -14.48 11.93
N LEU A 472 -3.38 -14.15 12.15
CA LEU A 472 -3.75 -12.86 12.74
C LEU A 472 -3.17 -12.67 14.15
N ASP A 473 -3.03 -13.75 14.93
CA ASP A 473 -2.48 -13.66 16.29
C ASP A 473 -0.98 -13.37 16.29
N VAL A 474 -0.23 -13.99 15.38
CA VAL A 474 1.19 -13.66 15.17
C VAL A 474 1.34 -12.23 14.65
N PHE A 475 0.48 -11.82 13.70
CA PHE A 475 0.51 -10.47 13.15
C PHE A 475 0.25 -9.39 14.23
N ARG A 476 -0.65 -9.64 15.19
CA ARG A 476 -0.93 -8.74 16.33
C ARG A 476 0.28 -8.51 17.23
N GLN A 477 1.22 -9.45 17.26
CA GLN A 477 2.46 -9.32 18.00
C GLN A 477 3.44 -8.34 17.32
N ARG A 478 3.17 -7.90 16.09
CA ARG A 478 4.03 -7.00 15.30
C ARG A 478 5.39 -7.61 14.96
N ARG A 479 5.45 -8.94 14.82
CA ARG A 479 6.68 -9.65 14.43
C ARG A 479 7.21 -9.15 13.09
N VAL A 480 8.45 -8.67 13.09
CA VAL A 480 9.19 -8.29 11.88
C VAL A 480 9.68 -9.56 11.17
N LEU A 481 9.59 -9.60 9.84
CA LEU A 481 10.12 -10.70 9.06
C LEU A 481 11.64 -10.57 8.91
N PRO A 482 12.41 -11.68 9.03
CA PRO A 482 13.86 -11.63 8.90
C PRO A 482 14.30 -11.13 7.52
N ASP A 483 15.56 -10.73 7.46
CA ASP A 483 16.26 -10.44 6.21
C ASP A 483 16.35 -11.70 5.34
N GLN A 484 16.26 -11.53 4.02
CA GLN A 484 16.30 -12.62 3.05
C GLN A 484 17.59 -13.44 3.13
N GLY A 485 18.73 -12.79 3.36
CA GLY A 485 20.02 -13.45 3.49
C GLY A 485 20.09 -14.38 4.71
N LYS A 486 19.40 -14.04 5.80
CA LYS A 486 19.31 -14.89 6.99
C LYS A 486 18.49 -16.17 6.76
N LEU A 487 17.49 -16.13 5.87
CA LEU A 487 16.63 -17.27 5.55
C LEU A 487 17.26 -18.22 4.54
N ALA A 488 18.09 -17.69 3.65
CA ALA A 488 18.60 -18.41 2.49
C ALA A 488 19.68 -19.46 2.79
N LYS A 489 20.15 -19.60 4.05
CA LYS A 489 21.32 -20.45 4.40
C LYS A 489 22.46 -20.34 3.36
N LEU A 490 22.68 -19.14 2.82
CA LEU A 490 23.76 -18.88 1.88
C LEU A 490 25.05 -19.39 2.55
N SER A 491 25.65 -20.39 1.92
CA SER A 491 26.74 -21.19 2.45
C SER A 491 27.87 -20.30 2.93
N GLY A 492 28.08 -20.22 4.25
CA GLY A 492 29.39 -19.97 4.89
C GLY A 492 30.20 -18.71 4.55
N GLU A 493 29.83 -17.88 3.58
CA GLU A 493 30.67 -16.78 3.12
C GLU A 493 29.92 -15.45 3.17
N HIS A 494 30.66 -14.44 3.61
CA HIS A 494 30.25 -13.08 3.92
C HIS A 494 29.15 -12.53 2.99
N ILE A 495 28.00 -12.17 3.56
CA ILE A 495 27.25 -11.03 3.03
C ILE A 495 28.02 -9.81 3.54
N PRO A 496 28.63 -8.98 2.67
CA PRO A 496 29.30 -7.76 3.12
C PRO A 496 28.33 -6.88 3.92
N GLU A 497 28.77 -6.37 5.06
CA GLU A 497 27.96 -5.46 5.90
C GLU A 497 27.73 -4.08 5.26
N ILE A 498 28.31 -3.83 4.09
CA ILE A 498 28.36 -2.50 3.48
C ILE A 498 27.24 -2.37 2.45
N GLU A 499 26.23 -1.56 2.77
CA GLU A 499 25.48 -0.81 1.77
C GLU A 499 26.09 0.61 1.71
N PRO A 500 26.63 1.08 0.58
CA PRO A 500 26.72 2.52 0.36
C PRO A 500 25.30 3.08 0.17
N GLU A 501 25.08 4.29 0.71
CA GLU A 501 23.79 5.02 0.71
C GLU A 501 23.25 5.35 -0.69
#